data_AF-A0A2H9N8H7-F1
#
_entry.id   AF-A0A2H9N8H7-F1
#
_cell.length_a   1.000
_cell.length_b   1.000
_cell.length_c   1.000
_cell.angle_alpha   90.00
_cell.angle_beta   90.00
_cell.angle_gamma   90.00
#
_symmetry.space_group_name_H-M   'P 1'
#
loop_
_entity.id
_entity.type
_entity.pdbx_description
1 polymer ?
#
loop_
_entity_poly.entity_id
_entity_poly.type
_entity_poly.pdbx_seq_one_letter_code
_entity_poly.pdbx_strand_id
1 'polypeptide(L)'
;MKKGVIQKVSLLCIIVAGVIIAGVVVAYAIDLKRYYNLRDPTCQEALQFIFSDQTDKNQYNQSYTCVNFANNFINNALNEGYRCGYVIIESPETRHAIVCFNTSDNGLIFVEPQNDELVT
;
A
#
# COMPACT_ATOMS: atom_id res chain seq x y z
N MET A 1 16.95 -30.47 -42.46
CA MET A 1 16.65 -30.59 -41.01
C MET A 1 16.68 -29.29 -40.19
N LYS A 2 17.31 -28.17 -40.62
CA LYS A 2 17.40 -26.94 -39.79
C LYS A 2 16.13 -26.08 -39.71
N LYS A 3 15.29 -26.01 -40.76
CA LYS A 3 14.09 -25.15 -40.80
C LYS A 3 13.03 -25.49 -39.73
N GLY A 4 12.78 -26.78 -39.46
CA GLY A 4 11.78 -27.22 -38.49
C GLY A 4 12.17 -26.95 -37.03
N VAL A 5 13.46 -26.89 -36.71
CA VAL A 5 13.94 -26.53 -35.37
C VAL A 5 13.80 -25.02 -35.14
N ILE A 6 14.17 -24.20 -36.12
CA ILE A 6 14.07 -22.73 -36.05
C ILE A 6 12.61 -22.28 -35.92
N GLN A 7 11.68 -22.91 -36.65
CA GLN A 7 10.25 -22.59 -36.57
C GLN A 7 9.64 -22.95 -35.22
N LYS A 8 10.05 -24.08 -34.61
CA LYS A 8 9.64 -24.47 -33.25
C LYS A 8 10.20 -23.53 -32.19
N VAL A 9 11.46 -23.10 -32.33
CA VAL A 9 12.09 -22.11 -31.42
C VAL A 9 11.38 -20.76 -31.54
N SER A 10 11.07 -20.31 -32.76
CA SER A 10 10.34 -19.06 -32.99
C SER A 10 8.91 -19.10 -32.42
N LEU A 11 8.19 -20.21 -32.59
CA LEU A 11 6.86 -20.41 -32.01
C LEU A 11 6.91 -20.42 -30.47
N LEU A 12 7.90 -21.09 -29.88
CA LEU A 12 8.10 -21.11 -28.42
C LEU A 12 8.35 -19.71 -27.88
N CYS A 13 9.18 -18.89 -28.54
CA CYS A 13 9.42 -17.50 -28.14
C CYS A 13 8.15 -16.65 -28.17
N ILE A 14 7.27 -16.84 -29.16
CA ILE A 14 5.99 -16.13 -29.25
C ILE A 14 5.07 -16.51 -28.09
N ILE A 15 4.98 -17.80 -27.76
CA ILE A 15 4.18 -18.28 -26.63
C ILE A 15 4.71 -17.70 -25.31
N VAL A 16 6.03 -17.75 -25.09
CA VAL A 16 6.65 -17.19 -23.88
C VAL A 16 6.40 -15.69 -23.77
N ALA A 17 6.62 -14.94 -24.85
CA ALA A 17 6.33 -13.50 -24.88
C ALA A 17 4.85 -13.22 -24.61
N GLY A 18 3.94 -14.00 -25.21
CA GLY A 18 2.49 -13.88 -24.99
C GLY A 18 2.09 -14.11 -23.54
N VAL A 19 2.65 -15.13 -22.88
CA VAL A 19 2.40 -15.42 -21.45
C VAL A 19 2.92 -14.29 -20.56
N ILE A 20 4.13 -13.78 -20.83
CA ILE A 20 4.70 -12.66 -20.09
C ILE A 20 3.82 -11.41 -20.23
N ILE A 21 3.43 -11.06 -21.46
CA ILE A 21 2.58 -9.90 -21.73
C ILE A 21 1.23 -10.06 -21.03
N ALA A 22 0.59 -11.23 -21.12
CA ALA A 22 -0.68 -11.50 -20.45
C ALA A 22 -0.54 -11.36 -18.92
N GLY A 23 0.52 -11.91 -18.33
CA GLY A 23 0.80 -11.77 -16.90
C GLY A 23 0.95 -10.31 -16.46
N VAL A 24 1.68 -9.51 -17.24
CA VAL A 24 1.85 -8.07 -16.98
C VAL A 24 0.50 -7.34 -17.08
N VAL A 25 -0.27 -7.56 -18.13
CA VAL A 25 -1.59 -6.92 -18.31
C VAL A 25 -2.54 -7.26 -17.14
N VAL A 26 -2.55 -8.52 -16.69
CA VAL A 26 -3.36 -8.95 -15.55
C VAL A 26 -2.93 -8.25 -14.26
N ALA A 27 -1.62 -8.16 -13.99
CA ALA A 27 -1.10 -7.44 -12.82
C ALA A 27 -1.51 -5.96 -12.83
N TYR A 28 -1.33 -5.28 -13.96
CA TYR A 28 -1.76 -3.88 -14.14
C TYR A 28 -3.27 -3.71 -13.91
N ALA A 29 -4.09 -4.62 -14.41
CA ALA A 29 -5.55 -4.56 -14.23
C ALA A 29 -5.94 -4.73 -12.75
N ILE A 30 -5.24 -5.58 -12.00
CA ILE A 30 -5.45 -5.77 -10.56
C ILE A 30 -5.09 -4.49 -9.79
N ASP A 31 -3.95 -3.87 -10.09
CA ASP A 31 -3.51 -2.64 -9.43
C ASP A 31 -4.44 -1.46 -9.76
N LEU A 32 -4.87 -1.33 -11.02
CA LEU A 32 -5.87 -0.34 -11.41
C LEU A 32 -7.18 -0.55 -10.65
N LYS A 33 -7.66 -1.80 -10.58
CA LYS A 33 -8.89 -2.11 -9.86
C LYS A 33 -8.77 -1.76 -8.38
N ARG A 34 -7.63 -2.01 -7.74
CA ARG A 34 -7.38 -1.60 -6.36
C ARG A 34 -7.49 -0.09 -6.21
N TYR A 35 -6.81 0.67 -7.07
CA TYR A 35 -6.83 2.13 -7.04
C TYR A 35 -8.23 2.73 -7.23
N TYR A 36 -9.03 2.22 -8.17
CA TYR A 36 -10.39 2.71 -8.43
C TYR A 36 -11.38 2.43 -7.29
N ASN A 37 -11.10 1.46 -6.42
CA ASN A 37 -11.98 1.09 -5.31
C ASN A 37 -11.54 1.68 -3.96
N LEU A 38 -10.51 2.54 -3.94
CA LEU A 38 -10.09 3.23 -2.72
C LEU A 38 -11.15 4.23 -2.28
N ARG A 39 -11.58 4.11 -1.03
CA ARG A 39 -12.58 4.97 -0.41
C ARG A 39 -12.12 5.51 0.94
N ASP A 40 -12.77 6.57 1.36
CA ASP A 40 -12.68 7.06 2.73
C ASP A 40 -13.44 6.08 3.66
N PRO A 41 -12.83 5.62 4.77
CA PRO A 41 -13.54 4.80 5.76
C PRO A 41 -14.56 5.63 6.54
N THR A 42 -15.50 4.98 7.21
CA THR A 42 -16.18 5.56 8.38
C THR A 42 -15.21 5.60 9.56
N CYS A 43 -15.50 6.43 10.57
CA CYS A 43 -14.71 6.47 11.80
C CYS A 43 -14.63 5.09 12.46
N GLN A 44 -15.74 4.35 12.50
CA GLN A 44 -15.76 2.99 13.06
C GLN A 44 -14.87 2.02 12.27
N GLU A 45 -14.94 2.05 10.93
CA GLU A 45 -14.08 1.20 10.09
C GLU A 45 -12.59 1.54 10.26
N ALA A 46 -12.26 2.84 10.36
CA ALA A 46 -10.89 3.27 10.61
C ALA A 46 -10.36 2.76 11.96
N LEU A 47 -11.16 2.85 13.03
CA LEU A 47 -10.80 2.31 14.35
C LEU A 47 -10.63 0.78 14.33
N GLN A 48 -11.51 0.07 13.62
CA GLN A 48 -11.38 -1.38 13.45
C GLN A 48 -10.10 -1.73 12.69
N PHE A 49 -9.78 -0.99 11.64
CA PHE A 49 -8.54 -1.15 10.89
C PHE A 49 -7.32 -0.92 11.78
N ILE A 50 -7.26 0.22 12.49
CA ILE A 50 -6.17 0.56 13.42
C ILE A 50 -5.93 -0.60 14.40
N PHE A 51 -6.98 -1.13 15.03
CA PHE A 51 -6.85 -2.24 15.99
C PHE A 51 -6.41 -3.58 15.36
N SER A 52 -6.68 -3.78 14.07
CA SER A 52 -6.33 -5.01 13.36
C SER A 52 -4.94 -4.99 12.73
N ASP A 53 -4.45 -3.79 12.43
CA ASP A 53 -3.12 -3.56 11.88
C ASP A 53 -2.04 -4.02 12.88
N GLN A 54 -0.86 -4.34 12.38
CA GLN A 54 0.25 -4.84 13.22
C GLN A 54 1.52 -4.00 13.06
N THR A 55 1.39 -2.79 12.50
CA THR A 55 2.55 -1.93 12.25
C THR A 55 3.21 -1.51 13.57
N ASP A 56 2.42 -1.32 14.62
CA ASP A 56 2.83 -1.04 16.01
C ASP A 56 3.79 -2.10 16.60
N LYS A 57 3.70 -3.36 16.15
CA LYS A 57 4.55 -4.46 16.62
C LYS A 57 5.98 -4.40 16.09
N ASN A 58 6.27 -3.53 15.12
CA ASN A 58 7.62 -3.35 14.61
C ASN A 58 8.49 -2.57 15.62
N GLN A 59 9.79 -2.87 15.64
CA GLN A 59 10.73 -2.18 16.52
C GLN A 59 11.39 -0.99 15.82
N TYR A 60 11.24 0.20 16.39
CA TYR A 60 11.95 1.39 15.92
C TYR A 60 13.47 1.22 16.03
N ASN A 61 14.18 1.53 14.95
CA ASN A 61 15.64 1.56 14.91
C ASN A 61 16.14 2.49 13.77
N GLN A 62 17.45 2.59 13.57
CA GLN A 62 18.04 3.47 12.57
C GLN A 62 17.64 3.15 11.12
N SER A 63 17.32 1.88 10.84
CA SER A 63 16.87 1.40 9.52
C SER A 63 15.34 1.31 9.40
N TYR A 64 14.62 1.45 10.51
CA TYR A 64 13.15 1.38 10.57
C TYR A 64 12.63 2.51 11.45
N THR A 65 12.37 3.64 10.81
CA THR A 65 12.02 4.92 11.45
C THR A 65 10.54 5.24 11.28
N CYS A 66 10.07 6.38 11.79
CA CYS A 66 8.68 6.84 11.66
C CYS A 66 8.18 6.84 10.21
N VAL A 67 9.06 7.12 9.25
CA VAL A 67 8.77 7.03 7.80
C VAL A 67 8.38 5.60 7.40
N ASN A 68 9.07 4.58 7.93
CA ASN A 68 8.77 3.18 7.64
C ASN A 68 7.44 2.74 8.28
N PHE A 69 7.18 3.14 9.53
CA PHE A 69 5.89 2.90 10.18
C PHE A 69 4.74 3.51 9.37
N ALA A 70 4.81 4.80 9.03
CA ALA A 70 3.78 5.47 8.26
C ALA A 70 3.54 4.81 6.89
N ASN A 71 4.61 4.45 6.16
CA ASN A 71 4.48 3.78 4.88
C ASN A 71 3.86 2.38 4.99
N ASN A 72 4.25 1.59 6.00
CA ASN A 72 3.69 0.25 6.19
C ASN A 72 2.20 0.30 6.57
N PHE A 73 1.83 1.21 7.47
CA PHE A 73 0.45 1.43 7.83
C PHE A 73 -0.40 1.86 6.63
N ILE A 74 0.08 2.81 5.82
CA ILE A 74 -0.60 3.23 4.57
C ILE A 74 -0.75 2.05 3.61
N ASN A 75 0.29 1.24 3.40
CA ASN A 75 0.23 0.09 2.52
C ASN A 75 -0.81 -0.94 3.00
N ASN A 76 -0.90 -1.18 4.30
CA ASN A 76 -1.90 -2.07 4.88
C ASN A 76 -3.32 -1.50 4.70
N ALA A 77 -3.51 -0.20 4.93
CA ALA A 77 -4.80 0.47 4.71
C ALA A 77 -5.23 0.40 3.23
N LEU A 78 -4.30 0.62 2.31
CA LEU A 78 -4.54 0.50 0.87
C LEU A 78 -4.92 -0.94 0.47
N ASN A 79 -4.31 -1.94 1.10
CA ASN A 79 -4.67 -3.35 0.88
C ASN A 79 -6.08 -3.68 1.37
N GLU A 80 -6.55 -3.00 2.42
CA GLU A 80 -7.94 -3.08 2.94
C GLU A 80 -8.93 -2.19 2.17
N GLY A 81 -8.45 -1.43 1.17
CA GLY A 81 -9.30 -0.58 0.32
C GLY A 81 -9.56 0.82 0.87
N TYR A 82 -8.80 1.26 1.87
CA TYR A 82 -8.94 2.58 2.49
C TYR A 82 -7.93 3.60 1.96
N ARG A 83 -8.40 4.82 1.74
CA ARG A 83 -7.53 5.99 1.55
C ARG A 83 -6.91 6.36 2.88
N CYS A 84 -5.58 6.41 2.93
CA CYS A 84 -4.82 6.81 4.10
C CYS A 84 -3.81 7.89 3.69
N GLY A 85 -3.78 8.99 4.44
CA GLY A 85 -2.90 10.13 4.19
C GLY A 85 -1.57 9.99 4.92
N TYR A 86 -0.50 10.47 4.29
CA TYR A 86 0.81 10.64 4.92
C TYR A 86 0.93 12.07 5.46
N VAL A 87 1.30 12.21 6.74
CA VAL A 87 1.36 13.50 7.42
C VAL A 87 2.77 13.72 7.96
N ILE A 88 3.31 14.91 7.74
CA ILE A 88 4.59 15.34 8.32
C ILE A 88 4.29 16.42 9.33
N ILE A 89 4.68 16.18 10.58
CA ILE A 89 4.73 17.19 11.63
C ILE A 89 6.15 17.73 11.64
N GLU A 90 6.28 19.04 11.40
CA GLU A 90 7.56 19.73 11.34
C GLU A 90 7.61 20.82 12.40
N SER A 91 8.67 20.80 13.21
CA SER A 91 9.02 21.82 14.18
C SER A 91 10.51 22.16 14.06
N PRO A 92 10.99 23.28 14.64
CA PRO A 92 12.42 23.63 14.56
C PRO A 92 13.36 22.56 15.12
N GLU A 93 12.89 21.71 16.03
CA GLU A 93 13.70 20.72 16.73
C GLU A 93 13.46 19.28 16.24
N THR A 94 12.31 19.02 15.60
CA THR A 94 11.88 17.66 15.26
C THR A 94 11.13 17.60 13.94
N ARG A 95 11.24 16.46 13.26
CA ARG A 95 10.39 16.10 12.13
C ARG A 95 9.87 14.70 12.35
N HIS A 96 8.55 14.52 12.30
CA HIS A 96 7.90 13.26 12.59
C HIS A 96 6.86 12.92 11.52
N ALA A 97 6.72 11.63 11.22
CA ALA A 97 5.79 11.14 10.20
C ALA A 97 4.69 10.33 10.88
N ILE A 98 3.44 10.71 10.63
CA ILE A 98 2.24 10.02 11.10
C ILE A 98 1.28 9.81 9.92
N VAL A 99 0.10 9.26 10.18
CA VAL A 99 -0.91 9.00 9.15
C VAL A 99 -2.25 9.60 9.52
N CYS A 100 -3.16 9.70 8.55
CA CYS A 100 -4.53 10.14 8.81
C CYS A 100 -5.57 9.44 7.93
N PHE A 101 -6.79 9.37 8.43
CA PHE A 101 -7.97 9.01 7.64
C PHE A 101 -8.87 10.23 7.52
N ASN A 102 -9.27 10.58 6.30
CA ASN A 102 -10.41 11.46 6.09
C ASN A 102 -11.66 10.60 6.20
N THR A 103 -12.27 10.54 7.39
CA THR A 103 -13.45 9.70 7.60
C THR A 103 -14.67 10.35 6.97
N SER A 104 -15.56 9.51 6.42
CA SER A 104 -16.77 9.96 5.72
C SER A 104 -17.83 10.59 6.63
N ASP A 105 -17.75 10.35 7.94
CA ASP A 105 -18.75 10.73 8.95
C ASP A 105 -18.20 11.66 10.05
N ASN A 106 -16.88 11.66 10.33
CA ASN A 106 -16.29 12.43 11.42
C ASN A 106 -15.14 13.36 10.98
N GLY A 107 -14.82 13.43 9.68
CA GLY A 107 -13.71 14.22 9.16
C GLY A 107 -12.34 13.58 9.44
N LEU A 108 -11.29 14.39 9.54
CA LEU A 108 -9.93 13.89 9.70
C LEU A 108 -9.69 13.32 11.11
N ILE A 109 -9.12 12.11 11.16
CA ILE A 109 -8.48 11.56 12.35
C ILE A 109 -7.01 11.29 12.06
N PHE A 110 -6.14 11.60 13.01
CA PHE A 110 -4.69 11.39 12.92
C PHE A 110 -4.29 10.22 13.81
N VAL A 111 -3.36 9.40 13.34
CA VAL A 111 -2.94 8.16 14.01
C VAL A 111 -1.41 8.13 14.07
N GLU A 112 -0.87 7.81 15.23
CA GLU A 112 0.53 7.45 15.43
C GLU A 112 0.72 5.95 15.10
N PRO A 113 1.30 5.58 13.94
CA PRO A 113 1.43 4.19 13.54
C PRO A 113 2.43 3.38 14.39
N GLN A 114 3.21 4.04 15.26
CA GLN A 114 4.14 3.35 16.16
C GLN A 114 3.46 2.75 17.40
N ASN A 115 2.26 3.19 17.77
CA ASN A 115 1.58 2.75 18.99
C ASN A 115 0.04 2.78 18.91
N ASP A 116 -0.54 2.99 17.72
CA ASP A 116 -1.98 3.08 17.44
C ASP A 116 -2.73 4.21 18.17
N GLU A 117 -2.01 5.19 18.72
CA GLU A 117 -2.64 6.33 19.39
C GLU A 117 -3.27 7.30 18.40
N LEU A 118 -4.46 7.80 18.74
CA LEU A 118 -5.07 8.92 18.04
C LEU A 118 -4.41 10.23 18.49
N VAL A 119 -4.00 11.05 17.53
CA VAL A 119 -3.38 12.35 17.78
C VAL A 119 -4.47 13.43 17.73
N THR A 120 -4.68 14.14 18.86
CA THR A 120 -5.73 15.16 19.04
C THR A 120 -5.15 16.55 19.29
#